data_AF-A0A1A8IN66-F1
#
_entry.id   AF-A0A1A8IN66-F1
#
_cell.length_a   1.000
_cell.length_b   1.000
_cell.length_c   1.000
_cell.angle_alpha   90.00
_cell.angle_beta   90.00
_cell.angle_gamma   90.00
#
_symmetry.space_group_name_H-M   'P 1'
#
loop_
_entity.id
_entity.type
_entity.pdbx_description
1 polymer ?
#
loop_
_entity_poly.entity_id
_entity_poly.type
_entity_poly.pdbx_seq_one_letter_code
_entity_poly.pdbx_strand_id
1 'polypeptide(L)'
;MAQRGHSESESDNRGNVLEILEVIAKHNPVVARKMKGPGNAKYTSNTIQNEILQCLADMVRDTIVKEVKKREVFSVIADENKDLQKKEQLSLVVRYYYNGAVHESFLCFQHAEQLDAKSLSEMIIGCLESYGLEDISTENHRDRSIDARGLLAQIDLTFISLLATFRKLFGNTKLLSDLLQSTSVDLAMAVDMVKSLCDSFQVYRTDTYCDQLWRDIMETAKQCNVAVED
;
A
#
# COMPACT_ATOMS: atom_id res chain seq x y z
N MET A 1 -3.72 8.68 -17.55
CA MET A 1 -4.59 8.89 -18.72
C MET A 1 -5.78 9.73 -18.26
N ALA A 2 -6.18 10.76 -19.02
CA ALA A 2 -7.28 11.63 -18.61
C ALA A 2 -8.62 10.97 -18.92
N GLN A 3 -9.32 10.50 -17.88
CA GLN A 3 -10.64 9.88 -18.00
C GLN A 3 -11.71 10.91 -18.41
N ARG A 4 -11.49 12.17 -18.03
CA ARG A 4 -12.26 13.36 -18.43
C ARG A 4 -11.35 14.37 -19.11
N GLY A 5 -11.90 15.12 -20.07
CA GLY A 5 -11.22 16.26 -20.70
C GLY A 5 -11.17 17.48 -19.77
N HIS A 6 -10.27 18.43 -20.06
CA HIS A 6 -10.25 19.72 -19.35
C HIS A 6 -11.52 20.55 -19.66
N SER A 7 -12.09 20.36 -20.86
CA SER A 7 -13.39 20.90 -21.28
C SER A 7 -14.07 19.93 -22.26
N GLU A 8 -15.21 19.36 -21.87
CA GLU A 8 -15.90 18.29 -22.62
C GLU A 8 -16.80 18.81 -23.76
N SER A 9 -16.96 20.13 -23.87
CA SER A 9 -17.85 20.78 -24.85
C SER A 9 -17.16 21.13 -26.17
N GLU A 10 -15.90 21.58 -26.16
CA GLU A 10 -15.21 22.10 -27.37
C GLU A 10 -13.68 21.88 -27.39
N SER A 11 -13.11 21.00 -26.58
CA SER A 11 -11.66 20.72 -26.63
C SER A 11 -11.31 19.53 -27.54
N ASP A 12 -10.10 19.55 -28.11
CA ASP A 12 -9.53 18.42 -28.86
C ASP A 12 -9.44 17.12 -28.05
N ASN A 13 -9.51 17.20 -26.71
CA ASN A 13 -9.53 16.04 -25.82
C ASN A 13 -10.77 16.06 -24.93
N ARG A 14 -11.85 15.46 -25.43
CA ARG A 14 -13.13 15.32 -24.71
C ARG A 14 -13.10 14.23 -23.61
N GLY A 15 -11.95 13.60 -23.39
CA GLY A 15 -11.77 12.54 -22.40
C GLY A 15 -12.22 11.17 -22.91
N ASN A 16 -11.60 10.12 -22.38
CA ASN A 16 -11.77 8.76 -22.87
C ASN A 16 -13.23 8.26 -22.81
N VAL A 17 -14.01 8.68 -21.82
CA VAL A 17 -15.40 8.20 -21.65
C VAL A 17 -16.29 8.67 -22.77
N LEU A 18 -16.21 9.95 -23.13
CA LEU A 18 -17.04 10.52 -24.20
C LEU A 18 -16.67 9.92 -25.55
N GLU A 19 -15.39 9.75 -25.83
CA GLU A 19 -14.92 9.09 -27.06
C GLU A 19 -15.44 7.66 -27.18
N ILE A 20 -15.35 6.87 -26.09
CA ILE A 20 -15.88 5.50 -26.07
C ILE A 20 -17.40 5.49 -26.29
N LEU A 21 -18.14 6.39 -25.61
CA LEU A 21 -19.59 6.49 -25.78
C LEU A 21 -19.98 6.87 -27.21
N GLU A 22 -19.21 7.72 -27.89
CA GLU A 22 -19.44 8.08 -29.29
C GLU A 22 -19.18 6.91 -30.23
N VAL A 23 -18.12 6.13 -30.00
CA VAL A 23 -17.85 4.91 -30.76
C VAL A 23 -18.98 3.89 -30.58
N ILE A 24 -19.46 3.68 -29.35
CA ILE A 24 -20.58 2.78 -29.06
C ILE A 24 -21.88 3.30 -29.69
N ALA A 25 -22.14 4.61 -29.63
CA ALA A 25 -23.34 5.23 -30.21
C ALA A 25 -23.45 5.03 -31.73
N LYS A 26 -22.33 4.94 -32.45
CA LYS A 26 -22.34 4.63 -33.89
C LYS A 26 -22.95 3.24 -34.20
N HIS A 27 -22.91 2.33 -33.23
CA HIS A 27 -23.33 0.93 -33.41
C HIS A 27 -24.53 0.54 -32.54
N ASN A 28 -24.89 1.35 -31.54
CA ASN A 28 -26.01 1.09 -30.64
C ASN A 28 -27.00 2.28 -30.62
N PRO A 29 -28.21 2.13 -31.21
CA PRO A 29 -29.19 3.21 -31.33
C PRO A 29 -29.77 3.65 -29.98
N VAL A 30 -29.72 2.80 -28.95
CA VAL A 30 -30.16 3.15 -27.59
C VAL A 30 -29.17 4.15 -26.97
N VAL A 31 -27.87 3.86 -27.07
CA VAL A 31 -26.81 4.75 -26.59
C VAL A 31 -26.83 6.07 -27.37
N ALA A 32 -26.97 6.03 -28.70
CA ALA A 32 -27.09 7.23 -29.53
C ALA A 32 -28.25 8.15 -29.10
N ARG A 33 -29.40 7.56 -28.74
CA ARG A 33 -30.54 8.32 -28.22
C ARG A 33 -30.24 8.97 -26.87
N LYS A 34 -29.60 8.23 -25.96
CA LYS A 34 -29.22 8.71 -24.63
C LYS A 34 -28.11 9.76 -24.65
N MET A 35 -27.28 9.80 -25.70
CA MET A 35 -26.32 10.88 -25.94
C MET A 35 -26.99 12.21 -26.30
N LYS A 36 -28.21 12.19 -26.85
CA LYS A 36 -29.00 13.38 -27.23
C LYS A 36 -30.21 13.62 -26.30
N GLY A 37 -30.26 12.95 -25.16
CA GLY A 37 -31.36 13.06 -24.20
C GLY A 37 -31.44 14.44 -23.52
N PRO A 38 -32.58 14.76 -22.88
CA PRO A 38 -32.72 15.96 -22.06
C PRO A 38 -31.73 15.92 -20.88
N GLY A 39 -31.30 17.07 -20.38
CA GLY A 39 -30.09 17.25 -19.55
C GLY A 39 -29.81 16.15 -18.51
N ASN A 40 -30.77 15.85 -17.64
CA ASN A 40 -30.65 14.85 -16.56
C ASN A 40 -30.71 13.38 -17.02
N ALA A 41 -31.09 13.11 -18.26
CA ALA A 41 -31.10 11.77 -18.87
C ALA A 41 -30.03 11.63 -19.98
N LYS A 42 -29.11 12.60 -20.08
CA LYS A 42 -28.05 12.65 -21.07
C LYS A 42 -26.80 11.94 -20.56
N TYR A 43 -26.31 10.97 -21.31
CA TYR A 43 -25.11 10.19 -20.94
C TYR A 43 -23.83 11.04 -20.91
N THR A 44 -23.84 12.21 -21.54
CA THR A 44 -22.73 13.18 -21.45
C THR A 44 -22.78 14.03 -20.18
N SER A 45 -23.80 13.92 -19.34
CA SER A 45 -23.86 14.67 -18.08
C SER A 45 -22.86 14.11 -17.07
N ASN A 46 -22.23 14.99 -16.29
CA ASN A 46 -21.20 14.60 -15.33
C ASN A 46 -21.65 13.53 -14.33
N THR A 47 -22.90 13.62 -13.87
CA THR A 47 -23.49 12.66 -12.93
C THR A 47 -23.60 11.27 -13.54
N ILE A 48 -24.21 11.17 -14.73
CA ILE A 48 -24.40 9.89 -15.40
C ILE A 48 -23.06 9.28 -15.84
N GLN A 49 -22.11 10.10 -16.28
CA GLN A 49 -20.76 9.61 -16.59
C GLN A 49 -20.10 8.98 -15.35
N ASN A 50 -20.21 9.60 -14.17
CA ASN A 50 -19.67 9.02 -12.94
C ASN A 50 -20.36 7.72 -12.55
N GLU A 51 -21.68 7.64 -12.70
CA GLU A 51 -22.43 6.39 -12.46
C GLU A 51 -21.97 5.27 -13.39
N ILE A 52 -21.84 5.55 -14.70
CA ILE A 52 -21.34 4.57 -15.67
C ILE A 52 -19.93 4.12 -15.31
N LEU A 53 -19.05 5.06 -14.97
CA LEU A 53 -17.68 4.75 -14.56
C LEU A 53 -17.63 3.89 -13.31
N GLN A 54 -18.46 4.20 -12.32
CA GLN A 54 -18.56 3.41 -11.11
C GLN A 54 -19.04 1.99 -11.42
N CYS A 55 -20.10 1.83 -12.22
CA CYS A 55 -20.58 0.51 -12.63
C CYS A 55 -19.51 -0.29 -13.37
N LEU A 56 -18.76 0.33 -14.29
CA LEU A 56 -17.66 -0.34 -14.99
C LEU A 56 -16.55 -0.76 -14.02
N ALA A 57 -16.19 0.11 -13.08
CA ALA A 57 -15.20 -0.20 -12.06
C ALA A 57 -15.67 -1.36 -11.17
N ASP A 58 -16.94 -1.36 -10.76
CA ASP A 58 -17.54 -2.44 -9.97
C ASP A 58 -17.52 -3.77 -10.74
N MET A 59 -17.89 -3.78 -12.02
CA MET A 59 -17.83 -4.98 -12.86
C MET A 59 -16.41 -5.55 -13.00
N VAL A 60 -15.40 -4.68 -13.14
CA VAL A 60 -13.99 -5.09 -13.19
C VAL A 60 -13.57 -5.67 -11.84
N ARG A 61 -13.90 -5.01 -10.72
CA ARG A 61 -13.60 -5.51 -9.38
C ARG A 61 -14.28 -6.85 -9.10
N ASP A 62 -15.54 -7.02 -9.48
CA ASP A 62 -16.25 -8.30 -9.35
C ASP A 62 -15.56 -9.42 -10.12
N THR A 63 -15.01 -9.11 -11.29
CA THR A 63 -14.26 -10.08 -12.10
C THR A 63 -12.97 -10.48 -11.39
N ILE A 64 -12.20 -9.49 -10.91
CA ILE A 64 -10.97 -9.72 -10.13
C ILE A 64 -11.28 -10.59 -8.90
N VAL A 65 -12.30 -10.24 -8.11
CA VAL A 65 -12.69 -10.97 -6.90
C VAL A 65 -13.09 -12.41 -7.24
N LYS A 66 -13.82 -12.65 -8.32
CA LYS A 66 -14.17 -14.02 -8.77
C LYS A 66 -12.93 -14.83 -9.15
N GLU A 67 -11.97 -14.22 -9.85
CA GLU A 67 -10.73 -14.89 -10.25
C GLU A 67 -9.86 -15.24 -9.04
N VAL A 68 -9.74 -14.31 -8.09
CA VAL A 68 -9.04 -14.51 -6.82
C VAL A 68 -9.69 -15.64 -6.01
N LYS A 69 -11.02 -15.60 -5.86
CA LYS A 69 -11.79 -16.64 -5.13
C LYS A 69 -11.60 -18.03 -5.71
N LYS A 70 -11.50 -18.15 -7.04
CA LYS A 70 -11.29 -19.46 -7.71
C LYS A 70 -9.95 -20.11 -7.39
N ARG A 71 -8.95 -19.32 -6.99
CA ARG A 71 -7.56 -19.79 -6.81
C ARG A 71 -7.18 -19.97 -5.35
N GLU A 72 -8.03 -19.53 -4.42
CA GLU A 72 -7.89 -19.68 -2.96
C GLU A 72 -6.56 -19.13 -2.38
N VAL A 73 -5.70 -18.52 -3.19
CA VAL A 73 -4.40 -18.00 -2.79
C VAL A 73 -4.13 -16.70 -3.53
N PHE A 74 -3.86 -15.67 -2.76
CA PHE A 74 -3.40 -14.37 -3.24
C PHE A 74 -2.50 -13.72 -2.19
N SER A 75 -1.77 -12.69 -2.62
CA SER A 75 -1.06 -11.77 -1.74
C SER A 75 -1.62 -10.37 -1.93
N VAL A 76 -1.50 -9.55 -0.88
CA VAL A 76 -1.92 -8.14 -0.92
C VAL A 76 -0.66 -7.29 -0.94
N ILE A 77 -0.64 -6.34 -1.87
CA ILE A 77 0.34 -5.28 -1.94
C ILE A 77 -0.38 -4.01 -1.52
N ALA A 78 0.10 -3.40 -0.44
CA ALA A 78 -0.41 -2.14 0.08
C ALA A 78 0.70 -1.09 -0.06
N ASP A 79 0.42 0.02 -0.73
CA ASP A 79 1.38 1.10 -0.94
C ASP A 79 0.80 2.44 -0.46
N GLU A 80 1.55 3.13 0.38
CA GLU A 80 1.18 4.42 0.96
C GLU A 80 1.60 5.54 0.02
N ASN A 81 0.66 6.41 -0.34
CA ASN A 81 0.94 7.56 -1.17
C ASN A 81 0.18 8.80 -0.69
N LYS A 82 0.77 9.97 -0.92
CA LYS A 82 0.16 11.27 -0.64
C LYS A 82 -0.66 11.73 -1.83
N ASP A 83 -1.96 11.89 -1.63
CA ASP A 83 -2.86 12.44 -2.65
C ASP A 83 -2.59 13.94 -2.89
N LEU A 84 -3.10 14.48 -4.00
CA LEU A 84 -3.03 15.88 -4.44
C LEU A 84 -3.52 16.88 -3.38
N GLN A 85 -4.37 16.44 -2.45
CA GLN A 85 -4.84 17.22 -1.31
C GLN A 85 -3.97 17.10 -0.04
N LYS A 86 -2.76 16.51 -0.16
CA LYS A 86 -1.81 16.21 0.94
C LYS A 86 -2.37 15.27 2.00
N LYS A 87 -3.31 14.41 1.61
CA LYS A 87 -3.92 13.39 2.45
C LYS A 87 -3.25 12.05 2.17
N GLU A 88 -2.95 11.29 3.23
CA GLU A 88 -2.40 9.95 3.10
C GLU A 88 -3.49 9.00 2.58
N GLN A 89 -3.13 8.20 1.58
CA GLN A 89 -3.98 7.16 1.01
C GLN A 89 -3.19 5.86 0.89
N LEU A 90 -3.88 4.76 1.19
CA LEU A 90 -3.38 3.41 1.00
C LEU A 90 -3.96 2.86 -0.30
N SER A 91 -3.10 2.53 -1.25
CA SER A 91 -3.49 1.80 -2.45
C SER A 91 -3.41 0.30 -2.19
N LEU A 92 -4.46 -0.43 -2.61
CA LEU A 92 -4.53 -1.88 -2.41
C LEU A 92 -4.57 -2.59 -3.76
N VAL A 93 -3.63 -3.51 -3.93
CA VAL A 93 -3.47 -4.35 -5.11
C VAL A 93 -3.44 -5.80 -4.67
N VAL A 94 -4.23 -6.64 -5.34
CA VAL A 94 -4.18 -8.10 -5.16
C VAL A 94 -3.30 -8.73 -6.22
N ARG A 95 -2.44 -9.64 -5.78
CA ARG A 95 -1.57 -10.44 -6.64
C ARG A 95 -1.95 -11.91 -6.53
N TYR A 96 -2.36 -12.50 -7.65
CA TYR A 96 -2.93 -13.85 -7.71
C TYR A 96 -2.50 -14.58 -8.99
N TYR A 97 -2.52 -15.91 -8.97
CA TYR A 97 -2.19 -16.72 -10.14
C TYR A 97 -3.45 -17.13 -10.88
N TYR A 98 -3.59 -16.75 -12.15
CA TYR A 98 -4.74 -17.09 -12.97
C TYR A 98 -4.32 -17.44 -14.40
N ASN A 99 -4.95 -18.45 -14.99
CA ASN A 99 -4.72 -18.91 -16.37
C ASN A 99 -3.25 -19.01 -16.83
N GLY A 100 -2.36 -19.53 -15.99
CA GLY A 100 -0.96 -19.74 -16.38
C GLY A 100 -0.02 -18.59 -16.03
N ALA A 101 -0.54 -17.46 -15.55
CA ALA A 101 0.23 -16.25 -15.28
C ALA A 101 -0.08 -15.65 -13.90
N VAL A 102 0.86 -14.86 -13.39
CA VAL A 102 0.65 -14.03 -12.20
C VAL A 102 0.03 -12.71 -12.64
N HIS A 103 -1.07 -12.34 -12.00
CA HIS A 103 -1.79 -11.11 -12.22
C HIS A 103 -1.67 -10.20 -10.99
N GLU A 104 -1.50 -8.91 -11.23
CA GLU A 104 -1.57 -7.86 -10.22
C GLU A 104 -2.73 -6.96 -10.61
N SER A 105 -3.71 -6.81 -9.72
CA SER A 105 -4.94 -6.08 -10.01
C SER A 105 -5.28 -5.13 -8.88
N PHE A 106 -5.50 -3.87 -9.23
CA PHE A 106 -5.89 -2.84 -8.30
C PHE A 106 -7.32 -3.07 -7.78
N LEU A 107 -7.51 -2.96 -6.46
CA LEU A 107 -8.82 -3.03 -5.82
C LEU A 107 -9.36 -1.62 -5.57
N CYS A 108 -8.69 -0.85 -4.72
CA CYS A 108 -9.15 0.46 -4.30
C CYS A 108 -8.05 1.32 -3.67
N PHE A 109 -8.39 2.59 -3.47
CA PHE A 109 -7.70 3.47 -2.54
C PHE A 109 -8.52 3.57 -1.27
N GLN A 110 -7.84 3.58 -0.13
CA GLN A 110 -8.45 3.81 1.17
C GLN A 110 -7.80 5.02 1.83
N HIS A 111 -8.61 5.93 2.35
CA HIS A 111 -8.07 7.10 3.04
C HIS A 111 -7.52 6.70 4.41
N ALA A 112 -6.26 7.02 4.66
CA ALA A 112 -5.64 6.78 5.95
C ALA A 112 -5.64 8.07 6.79
N GLU A 113 -6.41 8.08 7.88
CA GLU A 113 -6.36 9.15 8.88
C GLU A 113 -5.14 8.99 9.80
N GLN A 114 -4.72 7.75 10.03
CA GLN A 114 -3.60 7.36 10.88
C GLN A 114 -2.72 6.34 10.14
N LEU A 115 -1.40 6.50 10.25
CA LEU A 115 -0.39 5.66 9.60
C LEU A 115 0.33 4.71 10.58
N ASP A 116 -0.24 4.48 11.76
CA ASP A 116 0.31 3.46 12.64
C ASP A 116 -0.03 2.05 12.10
N ALA A 117 0.82 1.09 12.46
CA ALA A 117 0.71 -0.28 11.95
C ALA A 117 -0.64 -0.95 12.26
N LYS A 118 -1.28 -0.58 13.38
CA LYS A 118 -2.57 -1.14 13.78
C LYS A 118 -3.68 -0.61 12.86
N SER A 119 -3.75 0.71 12.71
CA SER A 119 -4.74 1.39 11.88
C SER A 119 -4.66 0.94 10.41
N LEU A 120 -3.45 0.81 9.88
CA LEU A 120 -3.24 0.30 8.51
C LEU A 120 -3.67 -1.16 8.37
N SER A 121 -3.37 -2.00 9.36
CA SER A 121 -3.77 -3.42 9.34
C SER A 121 -5.29 -3.57 9.37
N GLU A 122 -5.98 -2.86 10.27
CA GLU A 122 -7.45 -2.86 10.36
C GLU A 122 -8.09 -2.36 9.06
N MET A 123 -7.49 -1.37 8.43
CA MET A 123 -7.94 -0.82 7.15
C MET A 123 -7.79 -1.82 5.98
N ILE A 124 -6.66 -2.53 5.91
CA ILE A 124 -6.46 -3.59 4.92
C ILE A 124 -7.48 -4.70 5.13
N ILE A 125 -7.65 -5.17 6.37
CA ILE A 125 -8.58 -6.25 6.71
C ILE A 125 -10.02 -5.85 6.36
N GLY A 126 -10.48 -4.68 6.82
CA GLY A 126 -11.83 -4.20 6.52
C GLY A 126 -12.08 -3.99 5.03
N CYS A 127 -11.04 -3.62 4.26
CA CYS A 127 -11.15 -3.56 2.81
C CYS A 127 -11.36 -4.95 2.19
N LEU A 128 -10.57 -5.95 2.60
CA LEU A 128 -10.72 -7.32 2.11
C LEU A 128 -12.09 -7.90 2.46
N GLU A 129 -12.58 -7.65 3.67
CA GLU A 129 -13.94 -8.02 4.12
C GLU A 129 -15.02 -7.38 3.25
N SER A 130 -14.86 -6.10 2.89
CA SER A 130 -15.82 -5.40 2.02
C SER A 130 -15.93 -6.02 0.63
N TYR A 131 -14.89 -6.72 0.17
CA TYR A 131 -14.86 -7.42 -1.11
C TYR A 131 -15.15 -8.93 -0.98
N GLY A 132 -15.50 -9.41 0.21
CA GLY A 132 -15.81 -10.82 0.43
C GLY A 132 -14.56 -11.72 0.36
N LEU A 133 -13.36 -11.19 0.62
CA LEU A 133 -12.09 -11.93 0.56
C LEU A 133 -11.62 -12.43 1.94
N GLU A 134 -12.44 -12.30 2.97
CA GLU A 134 -12.19 -12.68 4.36
C GLU A 134 -11.99 -14.18 4.57
N ASP A 135 -12.77 -15.02 3.89
CA ASP A 135 -12.66 -16.47 4.05
C ASP A 135 -11.30 -16.97 3.52
N ILE A 136 -10.79 -16.36 2.47
CA ILE A 136 -9.49 -16.71 1.91
C ILE A 136 -8.37 -16.23 2.84
N SER A 137 -8.51 -15.09 3.51
CA SER A 137 -7.48 -14.60 4.45
C SER A 137 -7.44 -15.40 5.76
N THR A 138 -8.56 -15.99 6.17
CA THR A 138 -8.73 -16.73 7.43
C THR A 138 -8.71 -18.25 7.29
N GLU A 139 -8.84 -18.80 6.07
CA GLU A 139 -8.77 -20.24 5.84
C GLU A 139 -7.34 -20.77 6.01
N ASN A 140 -7.19 -21.68 6.97
CA ASN A 140 -5.99 -22.46 7.28
C ASN A 140 -5.61 -23.41 6.13
N HIS A 141 -5.16 -22.87 5.00
CA HIS A 141 -4.56 -23.69 3.95
C HIS A 141 -3.16 -24.11 4.39
N ARG A 142 -2.90 -25.41 4.39
CA ARG A 142 -1.64 -25.99 4.92
C ARG A 142 -0.41 -25.39 4.23
N ASP A 143 -0.48 -25.08 2.94
CA ASP A 143 0.62 -24.46 2.20
C ASP A 143 0.92 -23.02 2.65
N ARG A 144 -0.10 -22.19 2.91
CA ARG A 144 0.13 -20.83 3.46
C ARG A 144 0.65 -20.87 4.89
N SER A 145 0.20 -21.84 5.69
CA SER A 145 0.79 -22.07 7.00
C SER A 145 2.24 -22.55 6.90
N ILE A 146 2.66 -23.18 5.80
CA ILE A 146 4.05 -23.59 5.56
C ILE A 146 4.89 -22.38 5.16
N ASP A 147 4.41 -21.50 4.28
CA ASP A 147 5.13 -20.27 3.90
C ASP A 147 5.21 -19.28 5.06
N ALA A 148 4.12 -19.06 5.80
CA ALA A 148 4.11 -18.23 7.01
C ALA A 148 4.98 -18.84 8.11
N ARG A 149 4.98 -20.18 8.29
CA ARG A 149 5.95 -20.86 9.17
C ARG A 149 7.37 -20.77 8.63
N GLY A 150 7.58 -20.72 7.32
CA GLY A 150 8.87 -20.53 6.68
C GLY A 150 9.44 -19.14 6.96
N LEU A 151 8.61 -18.10 6.86
CA LEU A 151 8.95 -16.74 7.29
C LEU A 151 9.16 -16.65 8.80
N LEU A 152 8.29 -17.28 9.61
CA LEU A 152 8.45 -17.34 11.06
C LEU A 152 9.75 -18.07 11.45
N ALA A 153 10.13 -19.12 10.72
CA ALA A 153 11.40 -19.83 10.90
C ALA A 153 12.62 -19.02 10.45
N GLN A 154 12.43 -18.00 9.59
CA GLN A 154 13.47 -17.02 9.25
C GLN A 154 13.60 -15.91 10.30
N ILE A 155 12.60 -15.71 11.17
CA ILE A 155 12.73 -14.87 12.37
C ILE A 155 13.52 -15.68 13.41
N ASP A 156 14.80 -15.86 13.13
CA ASP A 156 15.75 -16.45 14.05
C ASP A 156 16.42 -15.35 14.90
N LEU A 157 17.26 -15.78 15.85
CA LEU A 157 18.00 -14.85 16.70
C LEU A 157 18.89 -13.91 15.88
N THR A 158 19.36 -14.34 14.71
CA THR A 158 20.21 -13.54 13.82
C THR A 158 19.41 -12.40 13.20
N PHE A 159 18.20 -12.67 12.72
CA PHE A 159 17.29 -11.66 12.19
C PHE A 159 16.94 -10.61 13.26
N ILE A 160 16.59 -11.04 14.48
CA ILE A 160 16.30 -10.13 15.59
C ILE A 160 17.53 -9.29 15.95
N SER A 161 18.71 -9.89 15.94
CA SER A 161 19.98 -9.19 16.21
C SER A 161 20.28 -8.13 15.16
N LEU A 162 20.13 -8.47 13.87
CA LEU A 162 20.29 -7.53 12.76
C LEU A 162 19.27 -6.39 12.84
N LEU A 163 18.01 -6.71 13.12
CA LEU A 163 16.94 -5.74 13.23
C LEU A 163 17.18 -4.76 14.39
N ALA A 164 17.54 -5.26 15.57
CA ALA A 164 17.85 -4.42 16.74
C ALA A 164 19.04 -3.49 16.47
N THR A 165 20.08 -4.02 15.81
CA THR A 165 21.29 -3.27 15.44
C THR A 165 20.96 -2.16 14.43
N PHE A 166 20.24 -2.50 13.35
CA PHE A 166 19.84 -1.52 12.33
C PHE A 166 18.88 -0.46 12.88
N ARG A 167 17.96 -0.84 13.78
CA ARG A 167 17.07 0.13 14.43
C ARG A 167 17.87 1.23 15.14
N LYS A 168 18.95 0.88 15.84
CA LYS A 168 19.80 1.86 16.53
C LYS A 168 20.64 2.69 15.57
N LEU A 169 21.27 2.06 14.58
CA LEU A 169 22.09 2.74 13.56
C LEU A 169 21.26 3.75 12.75
N PHE A 170 20.15 3.28 12.17
CA PHE A 170 19.31 4.11 11.32
C PHE A 170 18.49 5.11 12.11
N GLY A 171 18.10 4.80 13.36
CA GLY A 171 17.45 5.76 14.25
C GLY A 171 18.30 7.01 14.46
N ASN A 172 19.57 6.86 14.83
CA ASN A 172 20.46 8.00 15.04
C ASN A 172 20.84 8.72 13.74
N THR A 173 21.04 7.97 12.65
CA THR A 173 21.35 8.55 11.34
C THR A 173 20.19 9.38 10.81
N LYS A 174 18.95 8.89 11.01
CA LYS A 174 17.73 9.63 10.66
C LYS A 174 17.60 10.90 11.49
N LEU A 175 17.81 10.82 12.82
CA LEU A 175 17.79 12.00 13.69
C LEU A 175 18.80 13.05 13.23
N LEU A 176 20.03 12.65 12.88
CA LEU A 176 21.02 13.57 12.33
C LEU A 176 20.53 14.20 11.02
N SER A 177 19.98 13.39 10.11
CA SER A 177 19.43 13.89 8.84
C SER A 177 18.33 14.94 9.06
N ASP A 178 17.40 14.68 9.99
CA ASP A 178 16.30 15.59 10.30
C ASP A 178 16.83 16.89 10.92
N LEU A 179 17.83 16.82 11.81
CA LEU A 179 18.45 17.99 12.43
C LEU A 179 19.23 18.85 11.42
N LEU A 180 20.04 18.23 10.54
CA LEU A 180 20.82 18.93 9.52
C LEU A 180 19.94 19.65 8.47
N GLN A 181 18.73 19.16 8.25
CA GLN A 181 17.77 19.77 7.33
C GLN A 181 16.96 20.92 7.96
N SER A 182 17.14 21.21 9.26
CA SER A 182 16.40 22.28 9.92
C SER A 182 16.91 23.67 9.51
N THR A 183 16.00 24.65 9.48
CA THR A 183 16.26 26.01 9.00
C THR A 183 17.17 26.85 9.91
N SER A 184 17.52 26.33 11.09
CA SER A 184 18.28 27.01 12.14
C SER A 184 19.69 26.48 12.35
N VAL A 185 20.16 25.54 11.52
CA VAL A 185 21.49 24.93 11.69
C VAL A 185 22.55 25.73 10.93
N ASP A 186 23.56 26.19 11.66
CA ASP A 186 24.79 26.72 11.09
C ASP A 186 25.86 25.63 10.92
N LEU A 187 26.98 25.98 10.28
CA LEU A 187 28.05 25.04 9.98
C LEU A 187 28.70 24.47 11.24
N ALA A 188 28.81 25.25 12.33
CA ALA A 188 29.42 24.78 13.57
C ALA A 188 28.52 23.74 14.25
N MET A 189 27.22 24.02 14.34
CA MET A 189 26.21 23.08 14.84
C MET A 189 26.19 21.79 14.01
N ALA A 190 26.27 21.89 12.69
CA ALA A 190 26.31 20.71 11.81
C ALA A 190 27.54 19.82 12.09
N VAL A 191 28.72 20.42 12.28
CA VAL A 191 29.95 19.70 12.62
C VAL A 191 29.81 18.99 13.97
N ASP A 192 29.27 19.67 14.98
CA ASP A 192 29.06 19.08 16.31
C ASP A 192 28.03 17.95 16.30
N MET A 193 26.97 18.07 15.49
CA MET A 193 25.97 17.01 15.31
C MET A 193 26.58 15.76 14.66
N VAL A 194 27.38 15.93 13.59
CA VAL A 194 28.09 14.81 12.94
C VAL A 194 29.07 14.16 13.91
N LYS A 195 29.81 14.97 14.69
CA LYS A 195 30.76 14.47 15.68
C LYS A 195 30.05 13.68 16.79
N SER A 196 28.92 14.18 17.28
CA SER A 196 28.08 13.48 18.27
C SER A 196 27.55 12.14 17.75
N LEU A 197 27.21 12.05 16.47
CA LEU A 197 26.84 10.78 15.84
C LEU A 197 28.04 9.82 15.79
N CYS A 198 29.21 10.30 15.38
CA CYS A 198 30.44 9.50 15.37
C CYS A 198 30.76 8.97 16.77
N ASP A 199 30.67 9.80 17.81
CA ASP A 199 30.90 9.41 19.20
C ASP A 199 29.88 8.36 19.64
N SER A 200 28.61 8.51 19.27
CA SER A 200 27.57 7.50 19.52
C SER A 200 27.90 6.16 18.87
N PHE A 201 28.42 6.15 17.64
CA PHE A 201 28.88 4.93 16.98
C PHE A 201 30.15 4.34 17.58
N GLN A 202 30.99 5.15 18.24
CA GLN A 202 32.10 4.62 19.03
C GLN A 202 31.58 3.93 20.31
N VAL A 203 30.59 4.52 20.99
CA VAL A 203 29.93 3.89 22.14
C VAL A 203 29.32 2.54 21.74
N TYR A 204 28.73 2.45 20.55
CA TYR A 204 28.12 1.20 20.08
C TYR A 204 29.11 0.05 19.87
N ARG A 205 30.41 0.36 19.75
CA ARG A 205 31.48 -0.63 19.62
C ARG A 205 32.04 -1.10 20.96
N THR A 206 31.54 -0.57 22.08
CA THR A 206 31.99 -0.97 23.41
C THR A 206 31.31 -2.27 23.86
N ASP A 207 32.03 -3.11 24.59
CA ASP A 207 31.50 -4.38 25.11
C ASP A 207 30.27 -4.15 26.01
N THR A 208 30.29 -3.09 26.82
CA THR A 208 29.17 -2.74 27.70
C THR A 208 27.89 -2.41 26.94
N TYR A 209 28.01 -1.72 25.80
CA TYR A 209 26.86 -1.47 24.94
C TYR A 209 26.41 -2.74 24.23
N CYS A 210 27.35 -3.55 23.75
CA CYS A 210 27.07 -4.85 23.12
C CYS A 210 26.27 -5.76 24.08
N ASP A 211 26.68 -5.84 25.34
CA ASP A 211 26.00 -6.63 26.38
C ASP A 211 24.58 -6.13 26.68
N GLN A 212 24.37 -4.81 26.63
CA GLN A 212 23.04 -4.25 26.80
C GLN A 212 22.16 -4.52 25.58
N LEU A 213 22.69 -4.31 24.37
CA LEU A 213 21.98 -4.58 23.13
C LEU A 213 21.62 -6.07 23.02
N TRP A 214 22.53 -6.95 23.41
CA TRP A 214 22.30 -8.39 23.44
C TRP A 214 21.19 -8.75 24.44
N ARG A 215 21.15 -8.14 25.62
CA ARG A 215 20.04 -8.33 26.57
C ARG A 215 18.69 -7.89 25.98
N ASP A 216 18.63 -6.75 25.30
CA ASP A 216 17.42 -6.27 24.63
C ASP A 216 16.98 -7.22 23.49
N ILE A 217 17.95 -7.74 22.72
CA ILE A 217 17.71 -8.74 21.66
C ILE A 217 17.12 -10.02 22.25
N MET A 218 17.70 -10.51 23.35
CA MET A 218 17.27 -11.72 24.03
C MET A 218 15.86 -11.58 24.63
N GLU A 219 15.54 -10.41 25.19
CA GLU A 219 14.20 -10.11 25.66
C GLU A 219 13.19 -10.08 24.49
N THR A 220 13.55 -9.45 23.38
CA THR A 220 12.73 -9.41 22.17
C THR A 220 12.52 -10.82 21.60
N ALA A 221 13.57 -11.65 21.54
CA ALA A 221 13.49 -13.04 21.09
C ALA A 221 12.54 -13.87 21.96
N LYS A 222 12.57 -13.68 23.28
CA LYS A 222 11.62 -14.32 24.21
C LYS A 222 10.18 -13.87 23.97
N GLN A 223 9.94 -12.58 23.76
CA GLN A 223 8.61 -12.05 23.43
C GLN A 223 8.07 -12.59 22.09
N CYS A 224 8.97 -12.82 21.13
CA CYS A 224 8.65 -13.40 19.83
C CYS A 224 8.61 -14.95 19.82
N ASN A 225 8.83 -15.60 20.97
CA ASN A 225 8.88 -17.07 21.11
C ASN A 225 9.90 -17.74 20.16
N VAL A 226 11.02 -17.07 19.90
CA VAL A 226 12.13 -17.58 19.08
C VAL A 226 13.04 -18.44 19.95
N ALA A 227 13.45 -19.60 19.42
CA ALA A 227 14.39 -20.47 20.11
C ALA A 227 15.73 -19.73 20.29
N VAL A 228 16.14 -19.58 21.55
CA VAL A 228 17.47 -19.11 21.91
C VAL A 228 18.26 -20.36 22.27
N GLU A 229 19.24 -20.74 21.47
CA GLU A 229 20.20 -21.76 21.88
C GLU A 229 21.08 -21.17 23.00
N ASP A 230 21.17 -21.89 24.12
CA ASP A 230 22.03 -21.57 25.28
C ASP A 230 23.53 -21.75 24.96
#